data_AF-A0A0S4KZ10-F1
#
_entry.id   AF-A0A0S4KZ10-F1
#
_cell.length_a   1.000
_cell.length_b   1.000
_cell.length_c   1.000
_cell.angle_alpha   90.00
_cell.angle_beta   90.00
_cell.angle_gamma   90.00
#
_symmetry.space_group_name_H-M   'P 1'
#
loop_
_entity.id
_entity.type
_entity.pdbx_description
1 polymer ?
#
loop_
_entity_poly.entity_id
_entity_poly.type
_entity_poly.pdbx_seq_one_letter_code
_entity_poly.pdbx_strand_id
1 'polypeptide(L)'
;KDAELMEPTDKRMFVIAAALKSGYTVEKLYELTKIDRWFLQKMKHIIDYSTLMETIDQNHLSAETLLAAKQLGFSDKQIAAAVKSTELAIRKIRKEFDITPCV
;
A
#
# COMPACT_ATOMS: atom_id res chain seq x y z
N LYS A 1 -15.48 5.40 11.62
CA LYS A 1 -15.41 6.30 12.81
C LYS A 1 -14.46 5.68 13.85
N ASP A 2 -13.91 6.43 14.81
CA ASP A 2 -12.95 5.89 15.82
C ASP A 2 -13.50 4.67 16.58
N ALA A 3 -14.82 4.56 16.75
CA ALA A 3 -15.48 3.39 17.31
C ALA A 3 -15.14 2.06 16.59
N GLU A 4 -15.01 2.07 15.26
CA GLU A 4 -14.68 0.88 14.45
C GLU A 4 -13.22 0.43 14.60
N LEU A 5 -12.35 1.27 15.15
CA LEU A 5 -10.96 0.90 15.47
C LEU A 5 -10.85 0.23 16.84
N MET A 6 -11.73 0.60 17.76
CA MET A 6 -11.81 0.02 19.11
C MET A 6 -12.49 -1.35 19.09
N GLU A 7 -13.56 -1.51 18.29
CA GLU A 7 -14.27 -2.77 18.16
C GLU A 7 -13.56 -3.72 17.16
N PRO A 8 -13.15 -4.93 17.58
CA PRO A 8 -12.53 -5.89 16.68
C PRO A 8 -13.59 -6.48 15.73
N THR A 9 -13.65 -5.94 14.51
CA THR A 9 -14.52 -6.41 13.42
C THR A 9 -13.71 -7.03 12.28
N ASP A 10 -14.37 -7.79 11.40
CA ASP A 10 -13.79 -8.30 10.16
C ASP A 10 -13.28 -7.18 9.23
N LYS A 11 -13.92 -6.00 9.28
CA LYS A 11 -13.54 -4.83 8.50
C LYS A 11 -12.40 -4.01 9.09
N ARG A 12 -11.96 -4.32 10.31
CA ARG A 12 -10.99 -3.51 11.07
C ARG A 12 -9.72 -3.20 10.29
N MET A 13 -9.19 -4.15 9.53
CA MET A 13 -7.97 -3.95 8.74
C MET A 13 -8.14 -2.87 7.66
N PHE A 14 -9.32 -2.80 7.02
CA PHE A 14 -9.61 -1.77 6.03
C PHE A 14 -9.80 -0.39 6.68
N VAL A 15 -10.40 -0.36 7.87
CA VAL A 15 -10.58 0.88 8.64
C VAL A 15 -9.22 1.42 9.11
N ILE A 16 -8.29 0.56 9.54
CA ILE A 16 -6.91 0.95 9.89
C ILE A 16 -6.20 1.54 8.67
N ALA A 17 -6.28 0.87 7.51
CA ALA A 17 -5.68 1.37 6.27
C ALA A 17 -6.25 2.76 5.88
N ALA A 18 -7.56 2.94 5.97
CA ALA A 18 -8.22 4.22 5.70
C ALA A 18 -7.82 5.32 6.71
N ALA A 19 -7.69 4.97 8.00
CA ALA A 19 -7.25 5.89 9.04
C ALA A 19 -5.80 6.35 8.83
N LEU A 20 -4.89 5.41 8.50
CA LEU A 20 -3.51 5.72 8.11
C LEU A 20 -3.47 6.65 6.90
N LYS A 21 -4.27 6.36 5.86
CA LYS A 21 -4.37 7.23 4.67
C LYS A 21 -4.94 8.61 4.99
N SER A 22 -5.79 8.71 6.01
CA SER A 22 -6.36 9.97 6.52
C SER A 22 -5.44 10.72 7.49
N GLY A 23 -4.19 10.27 7.69
CA GLY A 23 -3.19 10.97 8.49
C GLY A 23 -3.15 10.60 9.97
N TYR A 24 -3.76 9.48 10.38
CA TYR A 24 -3.66 9.04 11.78
C TYR A 24 -2.22 8.63 12.12
N THR A 25 -1.77 8.99 13.32
CA THR A 25 -0.46 8.55 13.83
C THR A 25 -0.51 7.09 14.27
N VAL A 26 0.66 6.44 14.26
CA VAL A 26 0.82 5.06 14.76
C VAL A 26 0.47 4.99 16.25
N GLU A 27 0.81 6.03 17.02
CA GLU A 27 0.50 6.16 18.44
C GLU A 27 -1.01 6.18 18.67
N LYS A 28 -1.75 7.00 17.92
CA LYS A 28 -3.21 7.07 18.02
C LYS A 28 -3.84 5.71 17.69
N LEU A 29 -3.37 5.04 16.63
CA LEU A 29 -3.88 3.73 16.24
C LEU A 29 -3.53 2.66 17.27
N TYR A 30 -2.35 2.70 17.89
CA TYR A 30 -2.00 1.82 18.99
C TYR A 30 -2.94 2.01 20.18
N GLU A 31 -3.23 3.26 20.57
CA GLU A 31 -4.13 3.55 21.69
C GLU A 31 -5.53 2.98 21.47
N LEU A 32 -6.06 3.14 20.26
CA LEU A 32 -7.40 2.66 19.87
C LEU A 32 -7.46 1.15 19.64
N THR A 33 -6.42 0.54 19.06
CA THR A 33 -6.50 -0.85 18.58
C THR A 33 -5.77 -1.88 19.43
N LYS A 34 -4.77 -1.43 20.20
CA LYS A 34 -3.76 -2.26 20.89
C LYS A 34 -2.93 -3.18 19.97
N ILE A 35 -2.97 -2.96 18.65
CA ILE A 35 -2.07 -3.64 17.71
C ILE A 35 -0.67 -3.09 17.92
N ASP A 36 0.33 -3.97 18.02
CA ASP A 36 1.70 -3.56 18.25
C ASP A 36 2.18 -2.54 17.20
N ARG A 37 2.92 -1.52 17.67
CA ARG A 37 3.39 -0.41 16.84
C ARG A 37 4.24 -0.89 15.66
N TRP A 38 4.98 -1.98 15.81
CA TRP A 38 5.77 -2.55 14.74
C TRP A 38 4.88 -2.93 13.53
N PHE A 39 3.74 -3.60 13.75
CA PHE A 39 2.81 -3.94 12.67
C PHE A 39 2.16 -2.69 12.07
N LEU A 40 1.74 -1.74 12.92
CA LEU A 40 1.16 -0.48 12.45
C LEU A 40 2.15 0.33 11.60
N GLN A 41 3.44 0.32 11.95
CA GLN A 41 4.48 0.95 11.16
C GLN A 41 4.65 0.27 9.80
N LYS A 42 4.57 -1.07 9.73
CA LYS A 42 4.59 -1.80 8.44
C LYS A 42 3.38 -1.45 7.58
N MET A 43 2.19 -1.40 8.17
CA MET A 43 0.98 -0.96 7.46
C MET A 43 1.12 0.47 6.97
N LYS A 44 1.62 1.39 7.81
CA LYS A 44 1.86 2.78 7.42
C LYS A 44 2.79 2.87 6.22
N HIS A 45 3.90 2.11 6.22
CA HIS A 45 4.83 2.09 5.09
C HIS A 45 4.16 1.69 3.78
N ILE A 46 3.28 0.68 3.80
CA ILE A 46 2.51 0.25 2.62
C ILE A 46 1.57 1.38 2.16
N ILE A 47 0.85 2.03 3.08
CA ILE A 47 -0.10 3.11 2.75
C ILE A 47 0.62 4.36 2.23
N ASP A 48 1.75 4.73 2.83
CA ASP A 48 2.58 5.84 2.38
C ASP A 48 3.07 5.58 0.95
N TYR A 49 3.54 4.35 0.67
CA TYR A 49 4.00 3.96 -0.65
C TYR A 49 2.86 3.94 -1.69
N SER A 50 1.67 3.46 -1.30
CA SER A 50 0.47 3.55 -2.14
C SER A 50 0.14 5.01 -2.50
N THR A 51 0.22 5.91 -1.52
CA THR A 51 -0.05 7.33 -1.70
C THR A 51 1.01 8.00 -2.58
N LEU A 52 2.28 7.62 -2.44
CA LEU A 52 3.36 8.04 -3.33
C LEU A 52 3.07 7.61 -4.78
N MET A 53 2.72 6.34 -5.01
CA MET A 53 2.40 5.84 -6.36
C MET A 53 1.21 6.56 -6.99
N GLU A 54 0.20 6.97 -6.22
CA GLU A 54 -0.94 7.78 -6.71
C GLU A 54 -0.51 9.15 -7.26
N THR A 55 0.69 9.64 -6.93
CA THR A 55 1.26 10.88 -7.48
C THR A 55 2.05 10.68 -8.79
N ILE A 56 2.31 9.43 -9.17
CA ILE A 56 3.15 9.08 -10.33
C ILE A 56 2.25 8.78 -11.53
N ASP A 57 2.51 9.45 -12.65
CA ASP A 57 1.88 9.11 -13.93
C ASP A 57 2.52 7.83 -14.51
N GLN A 58 1.73 7.02 -15.22
CA GLN A 58 2.21 5.75 -15.80
C GLN A 58 3.47 5.91 -16.68
N ASN A 59 3.65 7.06 -17.34
CA ASN A 59 4.81 7.30 -18.21
C ASN A 59 6.10 7.58 -17.42
N HIS A 60 5.98 7.86 -16.11
CA HIS A 60 7.08 8.16 -15.20
C HIS A 60 7.33 7.03 -14.20
N LEU A 61 6.70 5.86 -14.37
CA LEU A 61 6.91 4.72 -13.50
C LEU A 61 8.31 4.13 -13.72
N SER A 62 9.23 4.40 -12.79
CA SER A 62 10.60 3.89 -12.86
C SER A 62 10.69 2.42 -12.46
N ALA A 63 11.72 1.72 -12.95
CA ALA A 63 12.02 0.35 -12.57
C ALA A 63 12.24 0.20 -11.06
N GLU A 64 12.88 1.17 -10.42
CA GLU A 64 13.10 1.19 -8.97
C GLU A 64 11.79 1.27 -8.19
N THR A 65 10.87 2.14 -8.62
CA THR A 65 9.54 2.28 -7.99
C THR A 65 8.76 0.98 -8.15
N LEU A 66 8.79 0.40 -9.36
CA LEU A 66 8.09 -0.86 -9.62
C LEU A 66 8.66 -2.00 -8.79
N LEU A 67 9.98 -2.11 -8.69
CA LEU A 67 10.65 -3.15 -7.89
C LEU A 67 10.30 -3.03 -6.41
N ALA A 68 10.39 -1.82 -5.83
CA ALA A 68 10.03 -1.57 -4.44
C ALA A 68 8.55 -1.88 -4.18
N ALA A 69 7.63 -1.50 -5.09
CA ALA A 69 6.23 -1.90 -5.00
C ALA A 69 6.06 -3.43 -4.95
N LYS A 70 6.76 -4.18 -5.81
CA LYS A 70 6.69 -5.65 -5.82
C LYS A 70 7.23 -6.26 -4.53
N GLN A 71 8.34 -5.74 -3.99
CA GLN A 71 8.92 -6.19 -2.72
C GLN A 71 8.01 -5.89 -1.51
N LEU A 72 7.22 -4.82 -1.59
CA LEU A 72 6.18 -4.49 -0.60
C LEU A 72 4.90 -5.34 -0.75
N GLY A 73 4.82 -6.21 -1.76
CA GLY A 73 3.71 -7.13 -1.97
C GLY A 73 2.58 -6.59 -2.85
N PHE A 74 2.76 -5.45 -3.52
CA PHE A 74 1.73 -4.93 -4.43
C PHE A 74 1.53 -5.81 -5.65
N SER A 75 0.27 -6.12 -5.96
CA SER A 75 -0.12 -6.77 -7.21
C SER A 75 -0.04 -5.81 -8.39
N ASP A 76 0.10 -6.35 -9.60
CA ASP A 76 0.12 -5.54 -10.84
C ASP A 76 -1.20 -4.75 -10.97
N LYS A 77 -2.33 -5.31 -10.51
CA LYS A 77 -3.64 -4.65 -10.43
C LYS A 77 -3.66 -3.45 -9.49
N GLN A 78 -3.08 -3.55 -8.30
CA GLN A 78 -3.03 -2.43 -7.34
C GLN A 78 -2.14 -1.30 -7.86
N ILE A 79 -0.99 -1.64 -8.44
CA ILE A 79 -0.08 -0.66 -9.04
C ILE A 79 -0.78 0.05 -10.20
N ALA A 80 -1.45 -0.70 -11.08
CA ALA A 80 -2.22 -0.13 -12.19
C ALA A 80 -3.30 0.84 -11.73
N ALA A 81 -4.02 0.51 -10.66
CA ALA A 81 -5.03 1.39 -10.08
C ALA A 81 -4.42 2.70 -9.54
N ALA A 82 -3.24 2.64 -8.90
CA ALA A 82 -2.56 3.81 -8.36
C ALA A 82 -2.08 4.77 -9.46
N VAL A 83 -1.43 4.25 -10.52
CA VAL A 83 -0.85 5.07 -11.61
C VAL A 83 -1.81 5.29 -12.79
N LYS A 84 -3.10 4.99 -12.63
CA LYS A 84 -4.16 5.15 -13.64
C LYS A 84 -3.85 4.43 -14.96
N SER A 85 -3.37 3.19 -14.86
CA SER A 85 -3.06 2.32 -15.99
C SER A 85 -3.89 1.02 -15.97
N THR A 86 -3.56 0.08 -16.86
CA THR A 86 -4.17 -1.26 -16.88
C THR A 86 -3.21 -2.29 -16.30
N GLU A 87 -3.75 -3.36 -15.68
CA GLU A 87 -2.93 -4.45 -15.14
C GLU A 87 -2.02 -5.08 -16.22
N LEU A 88 -2.52 -5.21 -17.45
CA LEU A 88 -1.74 -5.74 -18.58
C LEU A 88 -0.56 -4.84 -18.94
N ALA A 89 -0.75 -3.51 -18.93
CA ALA A 89 0.32 -2.55 -19.20
C ALA A 89 1.42 -2.63 -18.13
N ILE A 90 1.04 -2.65 -16.85
CA ILE A 90 2.00 -2.79 -15.73
C ILE A 90 2.73 -4.13 -15.81
N ARG A 91 2.03 -5.22 -16.12
CA ARG A 91 2.66 -6.55 -16.28
C ARG A 91 3.68 -6.55 -17.43
N LYS A 92 3.40 -5.84 -18.53
CA LYS A 92 4.31 -5.70 -19.67
C LYS A 92 5.58 -4.95 -19.27
N ILE A 93 5.43 -3.75 -18.68
CA ILE A 93 6.54 -2.92 -18.20
C ILE A 93 7.38 -3.67 -17.18
N ARG A 94 6.74 -4.38 -16.23
CA ARG A 94 7.44 -5.18 -15.22
C ARG A 94 8.35 -6.24 -15.83
N LYS A 95 7.89 -6.90 -16.91
CA LYS A 95 8.70 -7.88 -17.65
C LYS A 95 9.78 -7.22 -18.51
N GLU A 96 9.52 -6.06 -19.10
CA GLU A 96 10.51 -5.27 -19.84
C GLU A 96 11.67 -4.81 -18.93
N PHE A 97 11.39 -4.55 -17.64
CA PHE A 97 12.39 -4.28 -16.61
C PHE A 97 12.99 -5.52 -15.94
N ASP A 98 12.66 -6.73 -16.41
CA ASP A 98 13.11 -8.01 -15.87
C ASP A 98 12.80 -8.22 -14.37
N ILE A 99 11.73 -7.59 -13.88
CA ILE A 99 11.27 -7.72 -12.49
C ILE A 99 10.38 -8.95 -12.38
N THR A 100 10.97 -10.08 -12.00
CA THR A 100 10.27 -11.36 -11.80
C THR A 100 10.50 -11.93 -10.40
N PRO A 101 9.53 -12.68 -9.84
CA PRO A 101 9.72 -13.33 -8.55
C PRO A 101 10.75 -14.46 -8.65
N CYS A 102 11.48 -14.71 -7.57
CA CYS A 102 12.34 -15.88 -7.41
C CYS A 102 11.62 -16.96 -6.58
N VAL A 103 12.05 -18.21 -6.77
CA VAL A 103 11.60 -19.41 -6.03
C VAL A 103 12.80 -19.98 -5.28
#